data_AF-A0A921RFA4-F1
#
_entry.id   AF-A0A921RFA4-F1
#
_cell.length_a   1.000
_cell.length_b   1.000
_cell.length_c   1.000
_cell.angle_alpha   90.00
_cell.angle_beta   90.00
_cell.angle_gamma   90.00
#
_symmetry.space_group_name_H-M   'P 1'
#
loop_
_entity.id
_entity.type
_entity.pdbx_description
1 polymer ?
#
loop_
_entity_poly.entity_id
_entity_poly.type
_entity_poly.pdbx_seq_one_letter_code
_entity_poly.pdbx_strand_id
1 'polypeptide(L)'
;MGMRRARFLACIAMAAIVLLAPPSTCGVAGHSRGLRPGRSAGAGGAGDPPPLFPVNATRAEMIERQFMEWVRYMGGLRHSTFQHALARAFPSYSLVVDKNPAFGDFTTIQAAIDSLPVINLVRVVIRVNAGTYTEKVSISAMRAFITLEGAGADSTIVQWGDTADSPTGPKGRPLGTFNSATFAVNAQYFLARNITFKNTSPVPKPGATGKQAVALRVSADNAAFVGCKFLGAQDTLYDHSGRHYYKECYIEGSVDFIFGNALSLYEDCHVHAIARDYGALTAQNRQSMLEDTGFSFVNCRVTGSGALYLGRAWGTFSRVVFAYTYMDNTIIPNGWYNWGDPNRELTVFYGQYKCTGPGASYAGRVAWSHELTDDEAKPFISLSFIDGTEWIRL
;
A
#
# COMPACT_ATOMS: atom_id res chain seq x y z
N MET A 1 -4.66 17.67 -69.92
CA MET A 1 -5.86 16.88 -70.26
C MET A 1 -5.71 15.51 -69.62
N GLY A 2 -6.67 15.09 -68.78
CA GLY A 2 -6.92 13.66 -68.54
C GLY A 2 -6.11 12.89 -67.48
N MET A 3 -6.45 13.14 -66.21
CA MET A 3 -6.63 12.18 -65.09
C MET A 3 -6.61 10.66 -65.41
N ARG A 4 -5.84 9.84 -64.65
CA ARG A 4 -6.33 8.77 -63.71
C ARG A 4 -5.29 7.66 -63.38
N ARG A 5 -5.18 7.39 -62.05
CA ARG A 5 -4.98 6.09 -61.35
C ARG A 5 -3.57 5.43 -61.48
N ALA A 6 -2.93 4.86 -60.44
CA ALA A 6 -3.33 4.48 -59.09
C ALA A 6 -2.12 4.11 -58.19
N ARG A 7 -2.34 4.23 -56.87
CA ARG A 7 -1.73 3.50 -55.72
C ARG A 7 -0.33 3.91 -55.23
N PHE A 8 -0.32 4.85 -54.28
CA PHE A 8 0.61 4.88 -53.14
C PHE A 8 -0.06 5.65 -51.99
N LEU A 9 -0.28 5.01 -50.83
CA LEU A 9 -0.54 5.67 -49.53
C LEU A 9 -0.69 4.63 -48.42
N ALA A 10 0.24 4.68 -47.45
CA ALA A 10 -0.02 4.75 -45.99
C ALA A 10 1.32 4.57 -45.24
N CYS A 11 1.72 5.31 -44.21
CA CYS A 11 1.28 6.55 -43.57
C CYS A 11 2.44 6.96 -42.64
N ILE A 12 2.91 8.21 -42.69
CA ILE A 12 3.75 8.84 -41.66
C ILE A 12 3.15 10.21 -41.32
N ALA A 13 3.21 10.51 -40.02
CA ALA A 13 3.11 11.80 -39.34
C ALA A 13 1.71 12.43 -39.17
N MET A 14 1.41 12.79 -37.92
CA MET A 14 1.49 14.19 -37.49
C MET A 14 1.49 14.31 -35.96
N ALA A 15 2.32 15.23 -35.49
CA ALA A 15 2.51 15.61 -34.09
C ALA A 15 1.81 16.94 -33.77
N ALA A 16 1.58 17.14 -32.47
CA ALA A 16 1.41 18.39 -31.71
C ALA A 16 0.13 19.22 -31.88
N ILE A 17 -0.52 19.53 -30.75
CA ILE A 17 -0.69 20.89 -30.18
C ILE A 17 -1.30 20.78 -28.76
N VAL A 18 -0.80 21.61 -27.84
CA VAL A 18 -1.16 21.72 -26.42
C VAL A 18 -1.52 23.19 -26.11
N LEU A 19 -2.53 23.36 -25.23
CA LEU A 19 -2.94 24.52 -24.40
C LEU A 19 -3.68 25.73 -25.01
N LEU A 20 -4.89 26.02 -24.46
CA LEU A 20 -5.23 27.23 -23.68
C LEU A 20 -6.70 27.23 -23.12
N ALA A 21 -6.83 27.24 -21.79
CA ALA A 21 -7.82 27.95 -20.91
C ALA A 21 -9.35 27.57 -20.87
N PRO A 22 -10.16 28.02 -19.87
CA PRO A 22 -10.14 27.72 -18.41
C PRO A 22 -11.59 27.38 -17.87
N PRO A 23 -12.01 27.57 -16.58
CA PRO A 23 -12.84 26.60 -15.84
C PRO A 23 -14.36 26.91 -15.76
N SER A 24 -15.21 25.88 -15.65
CA SER A 24 -16.65 26.04 -15.45
C SER A 24 -17.06 25.80 -14.00
N THR A 25 -17.55 26.85 -13.33
CA THR A 25 -18.40 26.80 -12.13
C THR A 25 -19.86 26.56 -12.52
N CYS A 26 -20.60 25.84 -11.67
CA CYS A 26 -22.07 25.71 -11.51
C CYS A 26 -22.40 24.23 -11.32
N GLY A 27 -23.24 23.79 -10.40
CA GLY A 27 -24.21 24.45 -9.54
C GLY A 27 -25.12 23.34 -9.00
N VAL A 28 -25.57 23.50 -7.77
CA VAL A 28 -26.51 22.59 -7.10
C VAL A 28 -27.82 22.53 -7.90
N ALA A 29 -28.31 21.33 -8.18
CA ALA A 29 -29.70 21.07 -8.49
C ALA A 29 -30.08 19.66 -8.03
N GLY A 30 -30.89 19.59 -6.97
CA GLY A 30 -31.46 18.34 -6.51
C GLY A 30 -32.53 17.84 -7.48
N HIS A 31 -32.68 16.52 -7.56
CA HIS A 31 -33.93 15.92 -8.01
C HIS A 31 -34.23 14.65 -7.23
N SER A 32 -35.20 14.79 -6.33
CA SER A 32 -36.03 13.75 -5.78
C SER A 32 -36.94 13.18 -6.87
N ARG A 33 -36.85 11.88 -7.14
CA ARG A 33 -37.98 11.09 -7.66
C ARG A 33 -37.96 9.69 -7.04
N GLY A 34 -38.91 9.48 -6.14
CA GLY A 34 -39.21 8.19 -5.54
C GLY A 34 -39.77 7.21 -6.57
N LEU A 35 -39.32 5.96 -6.47
CA LEU A 35 -39.87 4.83 -7.19
C LEU A 35 -41.11 4.31 -6.45
N ARG A 36 -42.28 4.43 -7.07
CA ARG A 36 -43.49 3.67 -6.70
C ARG A 36 -43.40 2.27 -7.29
N PRO A 37 -43.75 1.19 -6.56
CA PRO A 37 -43.84 -0.14 -7.15
C PRO A 37 -45.17 -0.29 -7.93
N GLY A 38 -45.07 -0.73 -9.18
CA GLY A 38 -46.22 -1.11 -10.00
C GLY A 38 -46.79 -2.46 -9.58
N ARG A 39 -48.12 -2.54 -9.51
CA ARG A 39 -48.89 -3.79 -9.40
C ARG A 39 -48.84 -4.54 -10.73
N SER A 40 -48.49 -5.83 -10.69
CA SER A 40 -48.87 -6.80 -11.71
C SER A 40 -49.58 -7.99 -11.05
N ALA A 41 -50.72 -8.37 -11.62
CA ALA A 41 -51.55 -9.50 -11.23
C ALA A 41 -50.99 -10.80 -11.82
N GLY A 42 -51.27 -11.92 -11.14
CA GLY A 42 -50.56 -13.19 -11.28
C GLY A 42 -50.91 -14.07 -12.48
N ALA A 43 -50.07 -15.09 -12.70
CA ALA A 43 -50.39 -16.49 -12.40
C ALA A 43 -49.24 -17.44 -12.83
N GLY A 44 -48.93 -18.43 -12.00
CA GLY A 44 -48.42 -19.73 -12.46
C GLY A 44 -47.00 -20.15 -12.04
N GLY A 45 -46.90 -20.88 -10.93
CA GLY A 45 -46.09 -22.10 -10.82
C GLY A 45 -44.57 -22.02 -10.98
N ALA A 46 -43.89 -21.49 -9.97
CA ALA A 46 -42.58 -21.97 -9.51
C ALA A 46 -42.50 -21.62 -8.02
N GLY A 47 -42.05 -22.55 -7.17
CA GLY A 47 -41.96 -22.31 -5.73
C GLY A 47 -41.25 -20.99 -5.44
N ASP A 48 -41.86 -20.15 -4.61
CA ASP A 48 -41.25 -18.89 -4.19
C ASP A 48 -39.82 -19.17 -3.71
N PRO A 49 -38.82 -18.39 -4.14
CA PRO A 49 -37.49 -18.47 -3.54
C PRO A 49 -37.68 -18.28 -2.02
N PRO A 50 -36.98 -19.07 -1.18
CA PRO A 50 -37.10 -18.92 0.26
C PRO A 50 -36.87 -17.45 0.62
N PRO A 51 -37.66 -16.89 1.55
CA PRO A 51 -37.57 -15.47 1.88
C PRO A 51 -36.12 -15.14 2.21
N LEU A 52 -35.58 -14.13 1.51
CA LEU A 52 -34.18 -13.67 1.64
C LEU A 52 -33.82 -13.28 3.09
N PHE A 53 -34.82 -13.14 3.97
CA PHE A 53 -34.67 -12.78 5.38
C PHE A 53 -35.73 -13.49 6.24
N PRO A 54 -35.39 -14.05 7.40
CA PRO A 54 -36.38 -14.54 8.34
C PRO A 54 -37.19 -13.36 8.92
N VAL A 55 -38.50 -13.54 9.03
CA VAL A 55 -39.49 -12.49 9.35
C VAL A 55 -39.27 -11.85 10.75
N ASN A 56 -38.40 -12.43 11.59
CA ASN A 56 -38.18 -12.04 12.98
C ASN A 56 -36.70 -11.75 13.36
N ALA A 57 -35.81 -11.47 12.39
CA ALA A 57 -34.41 -11.14 12.72
C ALA A 57 -34.31 -9.80 13.46
N THR A 58 -33.55 -9.76 14.55
CA THR A 58 -33.16 -8.53 15.22
C THR A 58 -32.22 -7.70 14.35
N ARG A 59 -32.14 -6.38 14.59
CA ARG A 59 -31.24 -5.48 13.87
C ARG A 59 -29.77 -5.91 13.98
N ALA A 60 -29.37 -6.48 15.13
CA ALA A 60 -28.02 -7.00 15.35
C ALA A 60 -27.73 -8.21 14.44
N GLU A 61 -28.65 -9.19 14.41
CA GLU A 61 -28.52 -10.36 13.53
C GLU A 61 -28.49 -9.99 12.04
N MET A 62 -29.20 -8.93 11.64
CA MET A 62 -29.13 -8.41 10.27
C MET A 62 -27.75 -7.82 9.95
N ILE A 63 -27.17 -7.04 10.88
CA ILE A 63 -25.83 -6.45 10.72
C ILE A 63 -24.77 -7.56 10.66
N GLU A 64 -24.86 -8.54 11.56
CA GLU A 64 -23.96 -9.69 11.57
C GLU A 64 -24.04 -10.49 10.27
N ARG A 65 -25.25 -10.75 9.75
CA ARG A 65 -25.40 -11.45 8.45
C ARG A 65 -24.81 -10.65 7.28
N GLN A 66 -25.09 -9.34 7.21
CA GLN A 66 -24.50 -8.48 6.18
C GLN A 66 -22.97 -8.43 6.28
N PHE A 67 -22.45 -8.40 7.51
CA PHE A 67 -21.03 -8.44 7.76
C PHE A 67 -20.42 -9.77 7.29
N MET A 68 -21.04 -10.90 7.61
CA MET A 68 -20.57 -12.22 7.16
C MET A 68 -20.68 -12.42 5.65
N GLU A 69 -21.69 -11.84 4.99
CA GLU A 69 -21.77 -11.79 3.53
C GLU A 69 -20.60 -11.01 2.94
N TRP A 70 -20.25 -9.86 3.53
CA TRP A 70 -19.08 -9.09 3.13
C TRP A 70 -17.76 -9.84 3.38
N VAL A 71 -17.61 -10.54 4.52
CA VAL A 71 -16.45 -11.41 4.82
C VAL A 71 -16.30 -12.50 3.75
N ARG A 72 -17.42 -13.16 3.38
CA ARG A 72 -17.42 -14.18 2.31
C ARG A 72 -17.05 -13.57 0.95
N TYR A 73 -17.57 -12.39 0.64
CA TYR A 73 -17.19 -11.64 -0.57
C TYR A 73 -15.69 -11.37 -0.59
N MET A 74 -15.12 -10.88 0.52
CA MET A 74 -13.68 -10.64 0.66
C MET A 74 -12.86 -11.91 0.47
N GLY A 75 -13.30 -13.04 1.01
CA GLY A 75 -12.64 -14.34 0.81
C GLY A 75 -12.75 -14.89 -0.61
N GLY A 76 -13.65 -14.35 -1.44
CA GLY A 76 -13.87 -14.77 -2.82
C GLY A 76 -13.20 -13.88 -3.88
N LEU A 77 -12.57 -12.78 -3.48
CA LEU A 77 -11.89 -11.88 -4.43
C LEU A 77 -10.69 -12.57 -5.08
N ARG A 78 -10.56 -12.38 -6.40
CA ARG A 78 -9.36 -12.70 -7.17
C ARG A 78 -8.96 -11.44 -7.93
N HIS A 79 -7.82 -10.87 -7.58
CA HIS A 79 -7.34 -9.60 -8.14
C HIS A 79 -6.41 -9.83 -9.34
N SER A 80 -5.86 -11.04 -9.45
CA SER A 80 -4.94 -11.41 -10.52
C SER A 80 -5.64 -11.65 -11.87
N THR A 81 -5.03 -11.10 -12.91
CA THR A 81 -5.41 -11.28 -14.31
C THR A 81 -4.38 -12.12 -15.09
N PHE A 82 -3.41 -12.78 -14.44
CA PHE A 82 -2.25 -13.36 -15.11
C PHE A 82 -2.11 -14.89 -15.04
N GLN A 83 -1.92 -15.51 -16.21
CA GLN A 83 -1.40 -16.89 -16.36
C GLN A 83 0.09 -16.94 -16.78
N HIS A 84 0.74 -15.81 -17.11
CA HIS A 84 2.00 -15.79 -17.87
C HIS A 84 3.27 -15.23 -17.17
N ALA A 85 3.18 -14.69 -15.95
CA ALA A 85 4.35 -14.08 -15.29
C ALA A 85 5.31 -15.08 -14.61
N LEU A 86 4.86 -16.32 -14.38
CA LEU A 86 5.65 -17.35 -13.68
C LEU A 86 6.96 -17.72 -14.40
N ALA A 87 7.02 -17.59 -15.72
CA ALA A 87 8.23 -17.88 -16.52
C ALA A 87 9.38 -16.88 -16.27
N ARG A 88 9.17 -15.81 -15.49
CA ARG A 88 10.12 -14.71 -15.25
C ARG A 88 10.56 -14.62 -13.79
N ALA A 89 10.39 -15.71 -13.03
CA ALA A 89 10.82 -15.80 -11.64
C ALA A 89 12.34 -15.99 -11.51
N PHE A 90 12.99 -16.65 -12.48
CA PHE A 90 14.42 -16.99 -12.41
C PHE A 90 15.30 -15.85 -12.93
N PRO A 91 16.38 -15.48 -12.21
CA PRO A 91 17.35 -14.48 -12.67
C PRO A 91 17.92 -14.82 -14.05
N SER A 92 17.91 -13.84 -14.96
CA SER A 92 18.61 -13.95 -16.24
C SER A 92 20.07 -13.55 -16.13
N TYR A 93 20.38 -12.52 -15.35
CA TYR A 93 21.74 -12.12 -15.01
C TYR A 93 21.73 -11.27 -13.73
N SER A 94 22.93 -10.97 -13.23
CA SER A 94 23.13 -10.08 -12.08
C SER A 94 24.10 -8.95 -12.40
N LEU A 95 23.90 -7.82 -11.72
CA LEU A 95 24.83 -6.69 -11.67
C LEU A 95 25.31 -6.52 -10.23
N VAL A 96 26.54 -6.07 -10.04
CA VAL A 96 27.13 -5.79 -8.72
C VAL A 96 27.30 -4.29 -8.54
N VAL A 97 26.83 -3.78 -7.41
CA VAL A 97 27.00 -2.40 -6.98
C VAL A 97 27.94 -2.37 -5.78
N ASP A 98 29.09 -1.71 -5.92
CA ASP A 98 30.09 -1.55 -4.85
C ASP A 98 30.65 -0.13 -4.88
N LYS A 99 30.80 0.50 -3.71
CA LYS A 99 31.36 1.86 -3.62
C LYS A 99 32.80 1.94 -4.16
N ASN A 100 33.53 0.83 -4.11
CA ASN A 100 34.82 0.69 -4.74
C ASN A 100 34.64 0.18 -6.19
N PRO A 101 34.99 0.97 -7.21
CA PRO A 101 34.83 0.59 -8.61
C PRO A 101 35.65 -0.64 -9.02
N ALA A 102 36.61 -1.08 -8.21
CA ALA A 102 37.35 -2.32 -8.47
C ALA A 102 36.53 -3.59 -8.18
N PHE A 103 35.42 -3.49 -7.44
CA PHE A 103 34.64 -4.65 -6.95
C PHE A 103 33.17 -4.67 -7.43
N GLY A 104 32.74 -3.68 -8.22
CA GLY A 104 31.37 -3.60 -8.73
C GLY A 104 31.30 -3.16 -10.19
N ASP A 105 30.24 -3.56 -10.88
CA ASP A 105 29.91 -3.06 -12.21
C ASP A 105 29.51 -1.57 -12.16
N PHE A 106 28.94 -1.14 -11.03
CA PHE A 106 28.53 0.24 -10.76
C PHE A 106 28.89 0.65 -9.34
N THR A 107 29.04 1.97 -9.12
CA THR A 107 29.27 2.54 -7.79
C THR A 107 28.01 3.07 -7.09
N THR A 108 26.91 3.16 -7.83
CA THR A 108 25.61 3.60 -7.32
C THR A 108 24.49 2.68 -7.79
N ILE A 109 23.42 2.60 -6.98
CA ILE A 109 22.25 1.77 -7.27
C ILE A 109 21.49 2.33 -8.47
N GLN A 110 21.33 3.66 -8.55
CA GLN A 110 20.64 4.32 -9.66
C GLN A 110 21.35 4.05 -11.01
N ALA A 111 22.69 4.05 -11.05
CA ALA A 111 23.43 3.77 -12.29
C ALA A 111 23.20 2.33 -12.78
N ALA A 112 23.17 1.34 -11.87
CA ALA A 112 22.86 -0.05 -12.22
C ALA A 112 21.41 -0.24 -12.71
N ILE A 113 20.46 0.55 -12.19
CA ILE A 113 19.09 0.56 -12.70
C ILE A 113 19.02 1.22 -14.09
N ASP A 114 19.77 2.30 -14.28
CA ASP A 114 19.76 3.06 -15.54
C ASP A 114 20.48 2.36 -16.69
N SER A 115 21.39 1.42 -16.40
CA SER A 115 22.00 0.57 -17.42
C SER A 115 21.04 -0.48 -18.00
N LEU A 116 19.91 -0.73 -17.34
CA LEU A 116 18.91 -1.66 -17.84
C LEU A 116 18.15 -1.07 -19.04
N PRO A 117 17.70 -1.90 -19.99
CA PRO A 117 16.83 -1.45 -21.07
C PRO A 117 15.60 -0.71 -20.53
N VAL A 118 15.13 0.29 -21.28
CA VAL A 118 13.93 1.07 -20.93
C VAL A 118 12.74 0.16 -20.64
N ILE A 119 12.58 -0.89 -21.45
CA ILE A 119 11.60 -1.96 -21.26
C ILE A 119 12.36 -3.20 -20.78
N ASN A 120 12.27 -3.52 -19.50
CA ASN A 120 12.86 -4.73 -18.95
C ASN A 120 11.82 -5.86 -18.89
N LEU A 121 12.14 -7.00 -19.52
CA LEU A 121 11.24 -8.15 -19.62
C LEU A 121 11.75 -9.38 -18.86
N VAL A 122 12.94 -9.29 -18.27
CA VAL A 122 13.63 -10.41 -17.63
C VAL A 122 14.00 -10.07 -16.19
N ARG A 123 14.13 -11.08 -15.33
CA ARG A 123 14.56 -10.90 -13.95
C ARG A 123 16.03 -10.50 -13.89
N VAL A 124 16.32 -9.31 -13.35
CA VAL A 124 17.71 -8.85 -13.14
C VAL A 124 17.95 -8.69 -11.65
N VAL A 125 19.03 -9.30 -11.15
CA VAL A 125 19.42 -9.20 -9.73
C VAL A 125 20.52 -8.16 -9.60
N ILE A 126 20.24 -7.04 -8.94
CA ILE A 126 21.22 -6.03 -8.57
C ILE A 126 21.69 -6.36 -7.14
N ARG A 127 22.90 -6.92 -7.04
CA ARG A 127 23.56 -7.23 -5.77
C ARG A 127 24.27 -5.97 -5.27
N VAL A 128 23.89 -5.49 -4.09
CA VAL A 128 24.44 -4.29 -3.48
C VAL A 128 25.33 -4.68 -2.31
N ASN A 129 26.63 -4.47 -2.45
CA ASN A 129 27.59 -4.80 -1.41
C ASN A 129 27.40 -3.93 -0.16
N ALA A 130 28.08 -4.29 0.93
CA ALA A 130 28.00 -3.56 2.18
C ALA A 130 28.46 -2.10 2.00
N GLY A 131 27.68 -1.17 2.54
CA GLY A 131 27.96 0.25 2.48
C GLY A 131 26.73 1.11 2.68
N THR A 132 26.98 2.39 2.96
CA THR A 132 25.95 3.44 2.92
C THR A 132 26.02 4.17 1.58
N TYR A 133 24.93 4.08 0.84
CA TYR A 133 24.68 4.70 -0.46
C TYR A 133 23.79 5.92 -0.25
N THR A 134 24.38 7.11 -0.27
CA THR A 134 23.63 8.37 -0.12
C THR A 134 23.21 8.85 -1.51
N GLU A 135 22.07 8.35 -1.97
CA GLU A 135 21.52 8.64 -3.29
C GLU A 135 19.99 8.55 -3.25
N LYS A 136 19.35 9.24 -4.19
CA LYS A 136 17.92 9.13 -4.42
C LYS A 136 17.68 8.20 -5.60
N VAL A 137 16.89 7.16 -5.40
CA VAL A 137 16.69 6.11 -6.40
C VAL A 137 15.24 6.07 -6.87
N SER A 138 15.03 5.95 -8.18
CA SER A 138 13.71 5.79 -8.78
C SER A 138 13.74 4.74 -9.89
N ILE A 139 12.87 3.75 -9.76
CA ILE A 139 12.65 2.72 -10.79
C ILE A 139 11.42 3.12 -11.60
N SER A 140 11.59 3.33 -12.90
CA SER A 140 10.50 3.67 -13.80
C SER A 140 9.57 2.47 -14.04
N ALA A 141 8.29 2.73 -14.33
CA ALA A 141 7.28 1.67 -14.48
C ALA A 141 7.56 0.65 -15.60
N MET A 142 8.42 1.00 -16.56
CA MET A 142 8.80 0.12 -17.68
C MET A 142 9.95 -0.85 -17.33
N ARG A 143 10.57 -0.72 -16.15
CA ARG A 143 11.69 -1.55 -15.69
C ARG A 143 11.23 -2.60 -14.68
N ALA A 144 10.27 -3.43 -15.07
CA ALA A 144 9.74 -4.52 -14.25
C ALA A 144 10.80 -5.60 -13.94
N PHE A 145 10.49 -6.52 -13.02
CA PHE A 145 11.32 -7.70 -12.72
C PHE A 145 12.73 -7.39 -12.18
N ILE A 146 12.92 -6.29 -11.45
CA ILE A 146 14.19 -6.03 -10.75
C ILE A 146 14.16 -6.69 -9.36
N THR A 147 15.25 -7.36 -9.01
CA THR A 147 15.54 -7.80 -7.64
C THR A 147 16.72 -7.00 -7.11
N LEU A 148 16.55 -6.35 -5.95
CA LEU A 148 17.61 -5.65 -5.23
C LEU A 148 18.03 -6.50 -4.02
N GLU A 149 19.27 -6.97 -3.97
CA GLU A 149 19.76 -7.87 -2.93
C GLU A 149 20.94 -7.23 -2.21
N GLY A 150 20.74 -6.81 -0.96
CA GLY A 150 21.83 -6.30 -0.12
C GLY A 150 22.67 -7.41 0.50
N ALA A 151 23.89 -7.08 0.90
CA ALA A 151 24.78 -7.97 1.65
C ALA A 151 24.29 -8.28 3.09
N GLY A 152 23.23 -7.59 3.53
CA GLY A 152 22.70 -7.65 4.89
C GLY A 152 22.00 -6.34 5.23
N ALA A 153 20.83 -6.41 5.87
CA ALA A 153 20.04 -5.21 6.10
C ALA A 153 20.74 -4.20 7.03
N ASP A 154 21.56 -4.69 7.96
CA ASP A 154 22.38 -3.85 8.84
C ASP A 154 23.65 -3.29 8.17
N SER A 155 24.08 -3.87 7.04
CA SER A 155 25.33 -3.50 6.37
C SER A 155 25.13 -2.76 5.05
N THR A 156 23.96 -2.86 4.42
CA THR A 156 23.65 -2.22 3.14
C THR A 156 22.48 -1.24 3.31
N ILE A 157 22.77 0.05 3.21
CA ILE A 157 21.83 1.14 3.49
C ILE A 157 21.78 2.10 2.31
N VAL A 158 20.60 2.30 1.73
CA VAL A 158 20.33 3.43 0.82
C VAL A 158 19.63 4.53 1.60
N GLN A 159 20.15 5.76 1.52
CA GLN A 159 19.63 6.88 2.30
C GLN A 159 19.55 8.20 1.54
N TRP A 160 18.53 8.99 1.87
CA TRP A 160 18.39 10.38 1.44
C TRP A 160 17.70 11.20 2.55
N GLY A 161 17.53 12.51 2.35
CA GLY A 161 17.09 13.43 3.42
C GLY A 161 16.02 14.43 3.00
N ASP A 162 15.22 14.09 1.98
CA ASP A 162 14.15 14.97 1.53
C ASP A 162 12.93 14.91 2.46
N THR A 163 12.29 16.07 2.65
CA THR A 163 10.98 16.22 3.28
C THR A 163 9.97 16.75 2.25
N ALA A 164 8.68 16.74 2.59
CA ALA A 164 7.66 17.35 1.76
C ALA A 164 7.90 18.85 1.50
N ASP A 165 8.50 19.56 2.46
CA ASP A 165 8.88 20.97 2.33
C ASP A 165 10.25 21.23 1.71
N SER A 166 10.99 20.18 1.29
CA SER A 166 12.27 20.38 0.59
C SER A 166 12.08 21.31 -0.62
N PRO A 167 12.88 22.39 -0.77
CA PRO A 167 12.77 23.36 -1.87
C PRO A 167 13.37 22.83 -3.19
N THR A 168 13.38 21.51 -3.38
CA THR A 168 13.96 20.80 -4.51
C THR A 168 12.90 20.37 -5.54
N GLY A 169 11.65 20.80 -5.35
CA GLY A 169 10.57 20.55 -6.31
C GLY A 169 10.63 21.44 -7.56
N PRO A 170 9.81 21.14 -8.58
CA PRO A 170 9.78 21.92 -9.83
C PRO A 170 9.56 23.41 -9.58
N LYS A 171 10.42 24.26 -10.16
CA LYS A 171 10.41 25.73 -9.97
C LYS A 171 10.63 26.17 -8.51
N GLY A 172 11.34 25.38 -7.70
CA GLY A 172 11.66 25.69 -6.30
C GLY A 172 10.48 25.53 -5.33
N ARG A 173 9.38 24.93 -5.79
CA ARG A 173 8.22 24.64 -4.91
C ARG A 173 8.53 23.48 -3.94
N PRO A 174 7.79 23.36 -2.83
CA PRO A 174 7.86 22.19 -1.97
C PRO A 174 7.74 20.89 -2.77
N LEU A 175 8.62 19.95 -2.46
CA LEU A 175 8.73 18.66 -3.14
C LEU A 175 7.44 17.82 -3.03
N GLY A 176 6.76 17.93 -1.89
CA GLY A 176 5.61 17.13 -1.49
C GLY A 176 5.99 15.73 -1.01
N THR A 177 5.12 15.11 -0.20
CA THR A 177 5.35 13.78 0.37
C THR A 177 5.68 12.72 -0.68
N PHE A 178 4.95 12.72 -1.81
CA PHE A 178 5.15 11.72 -2.86
C PHE A 178 6.57 11.70 -3.42
N ASN A 179 7.18 12.87 -3.58
CA ASN A 179 8.52 13.00 -4.16
C ASN A 179 9.62 13.04 -3.09
N SER A 180 9.31 13.04 -1.78
CA SER A 180 10.31 13.01 -0.71
C SER A 180 10.96 11.64 -0.51
N ALA A 181 10.44 10.60 -1.17
CA ALA A 181 10.94 9.23 -1.12
C ALA A 181 12.44 9.15 -1.43
N THR A 182 13.20 8.53 -0.53
CA THR A 182 14.61 8.15 -0.76
C THR A 182 14.69 7.13 -1.90
N PHE A 183 13.81 6.13 -1.86
CA PHE A 183 13.70 5.11 -2.90
C PHE A 183 12.27 5.02 -3.40
N ALA A 184 12.07 5.07 -4.72
CA ALA A 184 10.75 5.02 -5.35
C ALA A 184 10.66 3.84 -6.33
N VAL A 185 9.80 2.87 -6.01
CA VAL A 185 9.50 1.73 -6.88
C VAL A 185 8.22 2.02 -7.64
N ASN A 186 8.29 2.16 -8.97
CA ASN A 186 7.11 2.27 -9.82
C ASN A 186 6.95 1.07 -10.76
N ALA A 187 7.79 0.04 -10.61
CA ALA A 187 7.89 -1.10 -11.52
C ALA A 187 7.35 -2.39 -10.91
N GLN A 188 6.57 -3.11 -11.70
CA GLN A 188 5.93 -4.36 -11.25
C GLN A 188 6.95 -5.48 -10.98
N TYR A 189 6.54 -6.42 -10.13
CA TYR A 189 7.36 -7.59 -9.77
C TYR A 189 8.70 -7.23 -9.14
N PHE A 190 8.81 -6.07 -8.48
CA PHE A 190 10.02 -5.68 -7.75
C PHE A 190 10.22 -6.58 -6.52
N LEU A 191 11.46 -7.00 -6.27
CA LEU A 191 11.82 -7.71 -5.05
C LEU A 191 12.98 -7.00 -4.38
N ALA A 192 12.93 -6.80 -3.07
CA ALA A 192 14.08 -6.38 -2.28
C ALA A 192 14.37 -7.40 -1.18
N ARG A 193 15.66 -7.66 -0.94
CA ARG A 193 16.13 -8.55 0.12
C ARG A 193 17.26 -7.92 0.90
N ASN A 194 17.24 -8.07 2.23
CA ASN A 194 18.37 -7.80 3.11
C ASN A 194 19.02 -6.42 2.88
N ILE A 195 18.21 -5.37 2.72
CA ILE A 195 18.66 -4.00 2.50
C ILE A 195 17.83 -3.01 3.32
N THR A 196 18.45 -1.92 3.75
CA THR A 196 17.78 -0.83 4.47
C THR A 196 17.49 0.35 3.56
N PHE A 197 16.24 0.81 3.56
CA PHE A 197 15.81 2.08 2.98
C PHE A 197 15.63 3.11 4.10
N LYS A 198 16.31 4.25 4.02
CA LYS A 198 16.31 5.24 5.10
C LYS A 198 16.05 6.66 4.61
N ASN A 199 15.08 7.33 5.23
CA ASN A 199 15.05 8.79 5.22
C ASN A 199 15.76 9.33 6.47
N THR A 200 16.70 10.24 6.30
CA THR A 200 17.55 10.80 7.36
C THR A 200 16.92 12.00 8.08
N SER A 201 15.73 12.44 7.64
CA SER A 201 15.00 13.53 8.29
C SER A 201 14.67 13.17 9.75
N PRO A 202 14.91 14.08 10.72
CA PRO A 202 14.69 13.79 12.12
C PRO A 202 13.20 13.71 12.45
N VAL A 203 12.87 13.12 13.61
CA VAL A 203 11.52 13.14 14.15
C VAL A 203 11.01 14.59 14.25
N PRO A 204 9.89 14.93 13.58
CA PRO A 204 9.39 16.30 13.61
C PRO A 204 8.90 16.67 15.00
N LYS A 205 8.94 17.97 15.32
CA LYS A 205 8.23 18.51 16.48
C LYS A 205 6.71 18.33 16.28
N PRO A 206 5.94 18.09 17.35
CA PRO A 206 4.48 18.08 17.26
C PRO A 206 3.94 19.32 16.55
N GLY A 207 3.00 19.12 15.62
CA GLY A 207 2.38 20.20 14.84
C GLY A 207 3.24 20.79 13.72
N ALA A 208 4.46 20.30 13.49
CA ALA A 208 5.28 20.79 12.38
C ALA A 208 4.66 20.45 11.02
N THR A 209 4.64 21.43 10.11
CA THR A 209 4.14 21.29 8.74
C THR A 209 5.24 20.89 7.78
N GLY A 210 4.90 20.11 6.75
CA GLY A 210 5.81 19.76 5.65
C GLY A 210 6.95 18.82 6.01
N LYS A 211 6.90 18.15 7.18
CA LYS A 211 7.97 17.28 7.68
C LYS A 211 7.83 15.80 7.33
N GLN A 212 6.83 15.45 6.50
CA GLN A 212 6.68 14.11 5.95
C GLN A 212 7.93 13.73 5.15
N ALA A 213 8.52 12.57 5.42
CA ALA A 213 9.84 12.21 4.91
C ALA A 213 9.91 10.71 4.60
N VAL A 214 9.64 10.37 3.34
CA VAL A 214 9.47 8.98 2.91
C VAL A 214 10.82 8.28 2.72
N ALA A 215 10.99 7.11 3.31
CA ALA A 215 12.15 6.23 3.10
C ALA A 215 11.95 5.36 1.85
N LEU A 216 10.79 4.74 1.73
CA LEU A 216 10.43 3.96 0.54
C LEU A 216 9.01 4.31 0.10
N ARG A 217 8.82 4.53 -1.20
CA ARG A 217 7.50 4.56 -1.84
C ARG A 217 7.36 3.40 -2.82
N VAL A 218 6.23 2.70 -2.75
CA VAL A 218 5.91 1.59 -3.66
C VAL A 218 4.59 1.87 -4.38
N SER A 219 4.69 2.12 -5.68
CA SER A 219 3.60 2.40 -6.60
C SER A 219 3.62 1.40 -7.74
N ALA A 220 3.53 0.11 -7.42
CA ALA A 220 3.71 -0.98 -8.36
C ALA A 220 2.97 -2.25 -7.94
N ASP A 221 2.44 -3.01 -8.88
CA ASP A 221 1.83 -4.30 -8.52
C ASP A 221 2.88 -5.41 -8.31
N ASN A 222 2.59 -6.34 -7.41
CA ASN A 222 3.41 -7.52 -7.10
C ASN A 222 4.82 -7.20 -6.57
N ALA A 223 4.93 -6.27 -5.61
CA ALA A 223 6.23 -5.95 -4.98
C ALA A 223 6.43 -6.73 -3.68
N ALA A 224 7.61 -7.32 -3.48
CA ALA A 224 7.95 -8.06 -2.27
C ALA A 224 9.22 -7.56 -1.59
N PHE A 225 9.26 -7.63 -0.26
CA PHE A 225 10.36 -7.20 0.58
C PHE A 225 10.61 -8.26 1.65
N VAL A 226 11.84 -8.77 1.74
CA VAL A 226 12.20 -9.86 2.68
C VAL A 226 13.43 -9.49 3.48
N GLY A 227 13.33 -9.48 4.81
CA GLY A 227 14.47 -9.12 5.67
C GLY A 227 14.94 -7.68 5.47
N CYS A 228 14.09 -6.78 4.97
CA CYS A 228 14.43 -5.38 4.73
C CYS A 228 14.18 -4.52 5.96
N LYS A 229 14.84 -3.35 6.04
CA LYS A 229 14.48 -2.32 7.02
C LYS A 229 14.02 -1.03 6.36
N PHE A 230 13.04 -0.38 6.97
CA PHE A 230 12.50 0.91 6.54
C PHE A 230 12.62 1.87 7.71
N LEU A 231 13.53 2.84 7.59
CA LEU A 231 13.89 3.74 8.68
C LEU A 231 13.50 5.17 8.34
N GLY A 232 12.70 5.80 9.19
CA GLY A 232 12.27 7.18 9.02
C GLY A 232 11.57 7.67 10.27
N ALA A 233 10.84 8.78 10.13
CA ALA A 233 10.03 9.33 11.21
C ALA A 233 8.57 9.44 10.77
N GLN A 234 8.13 10.60 10.31
CA GLN A 234 6.80 10.78 9.77
C GLN A 234 6.76 10.27 8.32
N ASP A 235 5.75 9.47 7.98
CA ASP A 235 5.51 8.95 6.64
C ASP A 235 6.65 8.05 6.11
N THR A 236 7.24 7.18 6.94
CA THR A 236 8.39 6.33 6.56
C THR A 236 8.15 5.46 5.31
N LEU A 237 7.09 4.66 5.31
CA LEU A 237 6.75 3.71 4.26
C LEU A 237 5.47 4.17 3.55
N TYR A 238 5.65 4.71 2.35
CA TYR A 238 4.54 5.07 1.48
C TYR A 238 4.14 3.87 0.62
N ASP A 239 3.30 3.03 1.21
CA ASP A 239 2.69 1.85 0.62
C ASP A 239 1.53 2.24 -0.31
N HIS A 240 1.89 2.93 -1.40
CA HIS A 240 1.00 3.80 -2.15
C HIS A 240 -0.11 3.04 -2.90
N SER A 241 0.24 2.09 -3.76
CA SER A 241 -0.71 1.42 -4.65
C SER A 241 -0.12 0.14 -5.26
N GLY A 242 -0.94 -0.92 -5.35
CA GLY A 242 -0.55 -2.24 -5.87
C GLY A 242 -0.72 -3.32 -4.81
N ARG A 243 -0.39 -4.57 -5.16
CA ARG A 243 -0.30 -5.69 -4.20
C ARG A 243 1.12 -5.86 -3.70
N HIS A 244 1.31 -5.82 -2.38
CA HIS A 244 2.64 -5.91 -1.79
C HIS A 244 2.73 -6.95 -0.68
N TYR A 245 3.93 -7.48 -0.50
CA TYR A 245 4.25 -8.44 0.55
C TYR A 245 5.52 -8.02 1.29
N TYR A 246 5.41 -7.88 2.60
CA TYR A 246 6.53 -7.55 3.48
C TYR A 246 6.70 -8.72 4.45
N LYS A 247 7.84 -9.42 4.37
CA LYS A 247 8.15 -10.57 5.21
C LYS A 247 9.40 -10.32 6.05
N GLU A 248 9.35 -10.61 7.34
CA GLU A 248 10.50 -10.52 8.24
C GLU A 248 11.18 -9.14 8.20
N CYS A 249 10.39 -8.08 7.97
CA CYS A 249 10.90 -6.72 7.82
C CYS A 249 10.87 -5.95 9.14
N TYR A 250 11.75 -4.97 9.28
CA TYR A 250 11.72 -3.99 10.35
C TYR A 250 11.23 -2.64 9.82
N ILE A 251 10.20 -2.07 10.40
CA ILE A 251 9.63 -0.78 9.99
C ILE A 251 9.62 0.18 11.17
N GLU A 252 10.28 1.32 11.03
CA GLU A 252 10.42 2.33 12.07
C GLU A 252 9.86 3.69 11.68
N GLY A 253 9.12 4.33 12.59
CA GLY A 253 8.67 5.70 12.40
C GLY A 253 7.86 6.26 13.56
N SER A 254 7.21 7.40 13.36
CA SER A 254 6.47 8.12 14.41
C SER A 254 5.00 8.30 14.06
N VAL A 255 4.68 9.19 13.11
CA VAL A 255 3.32 9.52 12.70
C VAL A 255 3.05 8.95 11.32
N ASP A 256 1.95 8.22 11.18
CA ASP A 256 1.44 7.66 9.92
C ASP A 256 2.53 6.91 9.13
N PHE A 257 3.43 6.21 9.84
CA PHE A 257 4.68 5.77 9.23
C PHE A 257 4.53 4.56 8.30
N ILE A 258 3.35 3.94 8.25
CA ILE A 258 2.92 3.03 7.19
C ILE A 258 1.61 3.58 6.61
N PHE A 259 1.63 4.12 5.39
CA PHE A 259 0.47 4.83 4.84
C PHE A 259 0.32 4.63 3.34
N GLY A 260 -0.89 4.85 2.83
CA GLY A 260 -1.21 4.69 1.41
C GLY A 260 -2.44 3.83 1.16
N ASN A 261 -2.62 3.38 -0.08
CA ASN A 261 -3.80 2.65 -0.52
C ASN A 261 -3.47 1.29 -1.18
N ALA A 262 -2.33 0.69 -0.84
CA ALA A 262 -1.99 -0.64 -1.34
C ALA A 262 -2.87 -1.76 -0.72
N LEU A 263 -2.84 -2.92 -1.36
CA LEU A 263 -3.33 -4.19 -0.84
C LEU A 263 -2.12 -4.99 -0.33
N SER A 264 -1.87 -4.94 0.97
CA SER A 264 -0.57 -5.34 1.52
C SER A 264 -0.68 -6.28 2.70
N LEU A 265 0.11 -7.34 2.65
CA LEU A 265 0.32 -8.28 3.75
C LEU A 265 1.71 -8.06 4.35
N TYR A 266 1.73 -7.78 5.64
CA TYR A 266 2.92 -7.67 6.48
C TYR A 266 2.97 -8.92 7.36
N GLU A 267 3.90 -9.82 7.11
CA GLU A 267 4.04 -11.10 7.81
C GLU A 267 5.37 -11.14 8.57
N ASP A 268 5.34 -11.57 9.83
CA ASP A 268 6.53 -11.70 10.68
C ASP A 268 7.34 -10.39 10.81
N CYS A 269 6.68 -9.23 10.64
CA CYS A 269 7.34 -7.93 10.68
C CYS A 269 7.47 -7.39 12.11
N HIS A 270 8.54 -6.64 12.36
CA HIS A 270 8.70 -5.83 13.57
C HIS A 270 8.43 -4.36 13.23
N VAL A 271 7.32 -3.85 13.78
CA VAL A 271 6.86 -2.47 13.64
C VAL A 271 7.24 -1.71 14.91
N HIS A 272 8.17 -0.76 14.80
CA HIS A 272 8.77 -0.07 15.94
C HIS A 272 8.52 1.44 15.88
N ALA A 273 7.78 1.97 16.85
CA ALA A 273 7.52 3.40 16.89
C ALA A 273 8.60 4.16 17.68
N ILE A 274 9.05 5.28 17.12
CA ILE A 274 9.98 6.23 17.75
C ILE A 274 9.29 7.57 18.05
N ALA A 275 7.98 7.51 18.33
CA ALA A 275 7.20 8.70 18.66
C ALA A 275 7.61 9.27 20.03
N ARG A 276 7.69 10.59 20.12
CA ARG A 276 8.05 11.30 21.37
C ARG A 276 6.85 11.45 22.30
N ASP A 277 5.74 11.94 21.76
CA ASP A 277 4.51 12.21 22.52
C ASP A 277 3.39 11.28 22.07
N TYR A 278 2.96 11.44 20.81
CA TYR A 278 1.93 10.62 20.18
C TYR A 278 2.36 10.21 18.76
N GLY A 279 1.79 9.12 18.28
CA GLY A 279 2.07 8.59 16.96
C GLY A 279 0.93 7.74 16.42
N ALA A 280 1.11 7.28 15.20
CA ALA A 280 0.18 6.34 14.56
C ALA A 280 0.98 5.39 13.68
N LEU A 281 0.74 4.10 13.84
CA LEU A 281 1.36 3.08 13.02
C LEU A 281 0.91 3.20 11.57
N THR A 282 -0.41 3.28 11.36
CA THR A 282 -0.99 3.22 10.02
C THR A 282 -1.87 4.41 9.68
N ALA A 283 -1.86 4.79 8.40
CA ALA A 283 -2.82 5.71 7.82
C ALA A 283 -3.26 5.20 6.43
N GLN A 284 -4.22 4.27 6.44
CA GLN A 284 -4.68 3.62 5.21
C GLN A 284 -5.73 4.48 4.49
N ASN A 285 -5.60 4.60 3.17
CA ASN A 285 -6.27 5.61 2.34
C ASN A 285 -7.34 5.08 1.38
N ARG A 286 -7.98 3.96 1.69
CA ARG A 286 -9.08 3.42 0.89
C ARG A 286 -10.26 4.37 0.84
N GLN A 287 -10.73 4.69 -0.37
CA GLN A 287 -11.71 5.77 -0.59
C GLN A 287 -13.13 5.27 -0.92
N SER A 288 -13.30 3.99 -1.23
CA SER A 288 -14.63 3.45 -1.58
C SER A 288 -14.76 1.97 -1.27
N MET A 289 -16.00 1.47 -1.18
CA MET A 289 -16.27 0.02 -1.06
C MET A 289 -15.85 -0.79 -2.29
N LEU A 290 -15.69 -0.14 -3.45
CA LEU A 290 -15.29 -0.78 -4.71
C LEU A 290 -13.79 -1.08 -4.77
N GLU A 291 -13.00 -0.43 -3.92
CA GLU A 291 -11.58 -0.74 -3.76
C GLU A 291 -11.44 -1.97 -2.85
N ASP A 292 -10.55 -2.87 -3.22
CA ASP A 292 -10.21 -4.10 -2.49
C ASP A 292 -8.92 -3.95 -1.66
N THR A 293 -8.43 -2.72 -1.50
CA THR A 293 -7.17 -2.40 -0.82
C THR A 293 -7.25 -2.49 0.70
N GLY A 294 -6.11 -2.49 1.39
CA GLY A 294 -6.06 -2.61 2.84
C GLY A 294 -4.72 -3.14 3.34
N PHE A 295 -4.45 -2.93 4.62
CA PHE A 295 -3.25 -3.46 5.27
C PHE A 295 -3.61 -4.60 6.22
N SER A 296 -2.90 -5.71 6.13
CA SER A 296 -3.02 -6.83 7.06
C SER A 296 -1.67 -7.14 7.68
N PHE A 297 -1.59 -7.15 9.01
CA PHE A 297 -0.41 -7.47 9.79
C PHE A 297 -0.62 -8.82 10.47
N VAL A 298 0.22 -9.80 10.16
CA VAL A 298 0.07 -11.19 10.60
C VAL A 298 1.35 -11.63 11.29
N ASN A 299 1.21 -12.13 12.52
CA ASN A 299 2.33 -12.58 13.35
C ASN A 299 3.42 -11.50 13.54
N CYS A 300 2.99 -10.23 13.56
CA CYS A 300 3.89 -9.10 13.71
C CYS A 300 4.17 -8.79 15.19
N ARG A 301 5.16 -7.92 15.42
CA ARG A 301 5.43 -7.33 16.73
C ARG A 301 5.36 -5.82 16.64
N VAL A 302 4.53 -5.21 17.48
CA VAL A 302 4.40 -3.76 17.64
C VAL A 302 5.03 -3.35 18.97
N THR A 303 5.99 -2.42 18.90
CA THR A 303 6.70 -1.87 20.06
C THR A 303 7.00 -0.40 19.84
N GLY A 304 7.56 0.27 20.83
CA GLY A 304 8.15 1.59 20.62
C GLY A 304 8.04 2.50 21.82
N SER A 305 7.92 3.78 21.54
CA SER A 305 7.69 4.84 22.52
C SER A 305 6.51 5.73 22.12
N GLY A 306 6.01 6.50 23.08
CA GLY A 306 4.89 7.43 22.89
C GLY A 306 3.52 6.76 22.99
N ALA A 307 2.47 7.57 22.90
CA ALA A 307 1.08 7.14 22.85
C ALA A 307 0.68 6.85 21.40
N LEU A 308 0.43 5.58 21.07
CA LEU A 308 0.27 5.15 19.68
C LEU A 308 -1.16 4.73 19.36
N TYR A 309 -1.66 5.24 18.24
CA TYR A 309 -2.77 4.61 17.53
C TYR A 309 -2.25 3.47 16.67
N LEU A 310 -2.98 2.34 16.63
CA LEU A 310 -2.80 1.29 15.63
C LEU A 310 -3.03 1.83 14.22
N GLY A 311 -3.97 2.75 14.07
CA GLY A 311 -4.25 3.38 12.78
C GLY A 311 -5.16 4.58 12.86
N ARG A 312 -5.05 5.44 11.86
CA ARG A 312 -5.94 6.57 11.64
C ARG A 312 -6.56 6.47 10.25
N ALA A 313 -7.85 6.76 10.16
CA ALA A 313 -8.61 6.58 8.93
C ALA A 313 -8.35 7.71 7.95
N TRP A 314 -7.20 7.73 7.26
CA TRP A 314 -6.91 8.76 6.26
C TRP A 314 -7.96 8.73 5.12
N GLY A 315 -8.28 7.54 4.63
CA GLY A 315 -9.40 7.28 3.70
C GLY A 315 -10.73 7.04 4.41
N THR A 316 -11.83 7.34 3.74
CA THR A 316 -13.19 7.17 4.30
C THR A 316 -13.60 5.70 4.44
N PHE A 317 -12.99 4.79 3.70
CA PHE A 317 -13.21 3.33 3.77
C PHE A 317 -11.96 2.60 4.25
N SER A 318 -11.13 3.30 5.05
CA SER A 318 -9.84 2.81 5.56
C SER A 318 -9.95 1.40 6.12
N ARG A 319 -9.01 0.53 5.75
CA ARG A 319 -9.02 -0.88 6.17
C ARG A 319 -7.67 -1.35 6.68
N VAL A 320 -7.65 -1.80 7.93
CA VAL A 320 -6.44 -2.31 8.61
C VAL A 320 -6.82 -3.47 9.53
N VAL A 321 -6.08 -4.58 9.44
CA VAL A 321 -6.25 -5.76 10.29
C VAL A 321 -4.93 -6.10 10.98
N PHE A 322 -4.97 -6.35 12.28
CA PHE A 322 -3.88 -6.95 13.04
C PHE A 322 -4.31 -8.34 13.51
N ALA A 323 -3.53 -9.36 13.16
CA ALA A 323 -3.77 -10.75 13.51
C ALA A 323 -2.53 -11.37 14.14
N TYR A 324 -2.72 -12.11 15.24
CA TYR A 324 -1.64 -12.76 15.99
C TYR A 324 -0.47 -11.82 16.34
N THR A 325 -0.75 -10.52 16.44
CA THR A 325 0.28 -9.50 16.59
C THR A 325 0.50 -9.21 18.07
N TYR A 326 1.76 -9.21 18.51
CA TYR A 326 2.12 -8.72 19.84
C TYR A 326 2.08 -7.20 19.86
N MET A 327 1.45 -6.59 20.87
CA MET A 327 1.35 -5.14 21.04
C MET A 327 1.87 -4.73 22.43
N ASP A 328 2.87 -3.85 22.44
CA ASP A 328 3.41 -3.26 23.66
C ASP A 328 2.44 -2.24 24.30
N ASN A 329 2.69 -1.86 25.55
CA ASN A 329 1.79 -1.00 26.34
C ASN A 329 1.69 0.46 25.86
N THR A 330 2.39 0.78 24.77
CA THR A 330 2.38 2.06 24.07
C THR A 330 1.10 2.28 23.26
N ILE A 331 0.37 1.20 22.93
CA ILE A 331 -0.92 1.31 22.23
C ILE A 331 -1.96 1.88 23.17
N ILE A 332 -2.57 3.00 22.77
CA ILE A 332 -3.61 3.64 23.59
C ILE A 332 -4.88 2.77 23.66
N PRO A 333 -5.67 2.82 24.74
CA PRO A 333 -6.86 1.99 24.90
C PRO A 333 -7.84 2.06 23.72
N ASN A 334 -8.12 3.27 23.22
CA ASN A 334 -9.01 3.48 22.06
C ASN A 334 -8.51 2.77 20.79
N GLY A 335 -7.20 2.60 20.63
CA GLY A 335 -6.52 1.93 19.53
C GLY A 335 -6.57 2.68 18.19
N TRP A 336 -7.68 3.30 17.83
CA TRP A 336 -7.93 3.83 16.49
C TRP A 336 -8.46 5.26 16.49
N TYR A 337 -8.25 5.98 15.39
CA TYR A 337 -8.74 7.35 15.21
C TYR A 337 -9.51 7.51 13.89
N ASN A 338 -10.73 8.02 13.96
CA ASN A 338 -11.63 8.24 12.81
C ASN A 338 -11.28 9.51 11.99
N TRP A 339 -10.08 10.06 12.16
CA TRP A 339 -9.65 11.30 11.51
C TRP A 339 -10.47 12.54 11.90
N GLY A 340 -11.20 12.49 13.02
CA GLY A 340 -12.09 13.57 13.46
C GLY A 340 -13.44 13.60 12.73
N ASP A 341 -13.78 12.55 11.99
CA ASP A 341 -15.00 12.46 11.19
C ASP A 341 -15.82 11.21 11.58
N PRO A 342 -16.88 11.38 12.40
CA PRO A 342 -17.73 10.26 12.84
C PRO A 342 -18.39 9.48 11.70
N ASN A 343 -18.54 10.05 10.50
CA ASN A 343 -19.13 9.30 9.38
C ASN A 343 -18.24 8.13 8.94
N ARG A 344 -16.92 8.22 9.17
CA ARG A 344 -15.97 7.15 8.84
C ARG A 344 -16.19 5.91 9.69
N GLU A 345 -16.74 6.05 10.89
CA GLU A 345 -17.04 4.93 11.79
C GLU A 345 -18.02 3.92 11.19
N LEU A 346 -18.82 4.35 10.20
CA LEU A 346 -19.78 3.51 9.49
C LEU A 346 -19.15 2.70 8.34
N THR A 347 -17.96 3.08 7.89
CA THR A 347 -17.40 2.62 6.60
C THR A 347 -15.98 2.07 6.68
N VAL A 348 -15.22 2.43 7.71
CA VAL A 348 -13.88 1.87 7.97
C VAL A 348 -13.98 0.43 8.47
N PHE A 349 -12.94 -0.35 8.25
CA PHE A 349 -12.83 -1.70 8.78
C PHE A 349 -11.51 -1.88 9.53
N TYR A 350 -11.57 -1.81 10.85
CA TYR A 350 -10.42 -2.00 11.74
C TYR A 350 -10.60 -3.22 12.63
N GLY A 351 -9.79 -4.25 12.37
CA GLY A 351 -9.90 -5.55 13.01
C GLY A 351 -8.69 -5.90 13.86
N GLN A 352 -8.93 -6.54 15.00
CA GLN A 352 -7.92 -7.25 15.79
C GLN A 352 -8.34 -8.71 15.94
N TYR A 353 -7.40 -9.63 15.72
CA TYR A 353 -7.63 -11.07 15.86
C TYR A 353 -6.51 -11.72 16.65
N LYS A 354 -6.84 -12.31 17.81
CA LYS A 354 -5.90 -13.05 18.67
C LYS A 354 -4.56 -12.32 18.91
N CYS A 355 -4.62 -10.99 19.05
CA CYS A 355 -3.45 -10.18 19.38
C CYS A 355 -3.08 -10.37 20.86
N THR A 356 -1.79 -10.21 21.19
CA THR A 356 -1.27 -10.48 22.54
C THR A 356 -0.41 -9.33 23.05
N GLY A 357 -0.07 -9.34 24.33
CA GLY A 357 0.73 -8.29 24.95
C GLY A 357 -0.10 -7.21 25.65
N PRO A 358 0.54 -6.34 26.44
CA PRO A 358 -0.14 -5.39 27.32
C PRO A 358 -0.97 -4.32 26.57
N GLY A 359 -0.62 -4.01 25.32
CA GLY A 359 -1.39 -3.08 24.49
C GLY A 359 -2.51 -3.73 23.68
N ALA A 360 -2.64 -5.06 23.69
CA ALA A 360 -3.58 -5.78 22.82
C ALA A 360 -5.00 -5.93 23.38
N SER A 361 -5.23 -5.53 24.64
CA SER A 361 -6.57 -5.60 25.25
C SER A 361 -7.61 -4.93 24.35
N TYR A 362 -8.64 -5.70 23.97
CA TYR A 362 -9.76 -5.16 23.22
C TYR A 362 -10.69 -4.30 24.10
N ALA A 363 -10.72 -4.57 25.41
CA ALA A 363 -11.45 -3.73 26.37
C ALA A 363 -10.92 -2.29 26.32
N GLY A 364 -11.80 -1.34 25.98
CA GLY A 364 -11.48 0.09 25.82
C GLY A 364 -11.24 0.53 24.38
N ARG A 365 -11.27 -0.37 23.40
CA ARG A 365 -11.24 0.00 21.98
C ARG A 365 -12.49 0.80 21.60
N VAL A 366 -12.36 1.62 20.56
CA VAL A 366 -13.51 2.31 19.96
C VAL A 366 -14.57 1.31 19.51
N ALA A 367 -15.84 1.65 19.74
CA ALA A 367 -16.98 0.74 19.51
C ALA A 367 -17.20 0.34 18.05
N TRP A 368 -16.62 1.09 17.11
CA TRP A 368 -16.67 0.84 15.66
C TRP A 368 -15.47 0.03 15.14
N SER A 369 -14.57 -0.43 16.00
CA SER A 369 -13.56 -1.43 15.66
C SER A 369 -14.08 -2.84 15.93
N HIS A 370 -13.39 -3.87 15.44
CA HIS A 370 -13.84 -5.25 15.52
C HIS A 370 -12.83 -6.15 16.22
N GLU A 371 -13.29 -6.93 17.19
CA GLU A 371 -12.60 -8.15 17.64
C GLU A 371 -13.09 -9.28 16.74
N LEU A 372 -12.21 -9.75 15.86
CA LEU A 372 -12.59 -10.70 14.83
C LEU A 372 -12.66 -12.12 15.39
N THR A 373 -13.61 -12.90 14.87
CA THR A 373 -13.66 -14.35 14.99
C THR A 373 -12.72 -15.03 13.99
N ASP A 374 -12.55 -16.34 14.14
CA ASP A 374 -11.73 -17.16 13.23
C ASP A 374 -12.19 -17.05 11.76
N ASP A 375 -13.50 -17.03 11.51
CA ASP A 375 -14.07 -16.93 10.16
C ASP A 375 -13.91 -15.52 9.56
N GLU A 376 -14.05 -14.48 10.38
CA GLU A 376 -13.93 -13.09 9.96
C GLU A 376 -12.47 -12.70 9.67
N ALA A 377 -11.51 -13.28 10.40
CA ALA A 377 -10.09 -13.04 10.18
C ALA A 377 -9.55 -13.78 8.96
N LYS A 378 -10.10 -14.95 8.62
CA LYS A 378 -9.59 -15.86 7.57
C LYS A 378 -9.23 -15.18 6.23
N PRO A 379 -10.00 -14.22 5.67
CA PRO A 379 -9.66 -13.58 4.40
C PRO A 379 -8.40 -12.71 4.45
N PHE A 380 -7.99 -12.26 5.64
CA PHE A 380 -6.92 -11.27 5.83
C PHE A 380 -5.58 -11.88 6.24
N ILE A 381 -5.57 -13.12 6.72
CA ILE A 381 -4.42 -13.69 7.45
C ILE A 381 -3.52 -14.62 6.63
N SER A 382 -3.75 -14.73 5.32
CA SER A 382 -2.95 -15.61 4.45
C SER A 382 -2.54 -14.90 3.16
N LEU A 383 -1.60 -15.51 2.43
CA LEU A 383 -1.17 -15.03 1.12
C LEU A 383 -2.34 -14.82 0.14
N SER A 384 -3.48 -15.49 0.31
CA SER A 384 -4.66 -15.27 -0.55
C SER A 384 -5.17 -13.81 -0.50
N PHE A 385 -4.95 -13.10 0.60
CA PHE A 385 -5.36 -11.70 0.76
C PHE A 385 -4.80 -10.80 -0.36
N ILE A 386 -3.61 -11.13 -0.85
CA ILE A 386 -2.88 -10.38 -1.87
C ILE A 386 -2.69 -11.19 -3.16
N ASP A 387 -3.43 -12.28 -3.35
CA ASP A 387 -3.20 -13.32 -4.38
C ASP A 387 -1.74 -13.82 -4.42
N GLY A 388 -1.06 -13.81 -3.27
CA GLY A 388 0.38 -14.01 -3.17
C GLY A 388 0.85 -15.35 -3.75
N THR A 389 0.01 -16.38 -3.68
CA THR A 389 0.29 -17.70 -4.27
C THR A 389 0.52 -17.66 -5.79
N GLU A 390 0.05 -16.62 -6.47
CA GLU A 390 0.15 -16.49 -7.92
C GLU A 390 1.43 -15.79 -8.38
N TRP A 391 1.99 -14.89 -7.57
CA TRP A 391 3.09 -14.01 -8.00
C TRP A 391 4.31 -14.03 -7.08
N ILE A 392 4.18 -14.46 -5.82
CA ILE A 392 5.29 -14.55 -4.88
C ILE A 392 6.11 -15.80 -5.17
N ARG A 393 7.38 -15.59 -5.51
CA ARG A 393 8.41 -16.63 -5.69
C ARG A 393 9.68 -16.12 -4.99
N LEU A 394 9.74 -16.33 -3.68
CA LEU A 394 10.83 -15.89 -2.79
C LEU A 394 11.92 -16.95 -2.62
#